data_AF-A0A947EJL0-F1
#
_entry.id   AF-A0A947EJL0-F1
#
_cell.length_a   1.000
_cell.length_b   1.000
_cell.length_c   1.000
_cell.angle_alpha   90.00
_cell.angle_beta   90.00
_cell.angle_gamma   90.00
#
_symmetry.space_group_name_H-M   'P 1'
#
loop_
_entity.id
_entity.type
_entity.pdbx_description
1 polymer ?
#
loop_
_entity_poly.entity_id
_entity_poly.type
_entity_poly.pdbx_seq_one_letter_code
_entity_poly.pdbx_strand_id
1 'polypeptide(L)'
;MKKILVLFLLSSMACDTGNLTVIADLPKSLAEVSGAECLGNCEELWMLNDSGNKARLYKVDTDGEISHVLKIDAKNHDWEDITADKEGNLYIGDFGNNLSKRDNLVILKVENKFLESMTDTPIERISFKYPNQTNFPPKKKQLYFDSEAMIFHNDSLYIFTKSRVRGNFGRTDLYKIPAKRGQHVATFMGSFNSCENIDCWITGADISADGKQLVLLTPKSAWLFSGYEDDRFFDGQVTEYPFDHRSQKESVCFKNDSTLYIADERAHGSGGNLYSFKLN
;
A
#
# COMPACT_ATOMS: atom_id res chain seq x y z
N MET A 1 40.20 -47.33 17.87
CA MET A 1 39.67 -46.54 16.73
C MET A 1 38.76 -45.45 17.30
N LYS A 2 39.22 -44.19 17.35
CA LYS A 2 38.43 -43.06 17.85
C LYS A 2 37.49 -42.59 16.73
N LYS A 3 36.17 -42.71 16.93
CA LYS A 3 35.18 -42.12 16.03
C LYS A 3 35.12 -40.62 16.30
N ILE A 4 35.54 -39.81 15.32
CA ILE A 4 35.39 -38.36 15.36
C ILE A 4 33.95 -38.07 14.90
N LEU A 5 33.13 -37.56 15.80
CA LEU A 5 31.79 -37.06 15.51
C LEU A 5 31.95 -35.63 14.98
N VAL A 6 31.75 -35.44 13.67
CA VAL A 6 31.74 -34.11 13.06
C VAL A 6 30.33 -33.53 13.24
N LEU A 7 30.21 -32.57 14.15
CA LEU A 7 28.99 -31.80 14.39
C LEU A 7 28.88 -30.73 13.29
N PHE A 8 27.98 -30.94 12.32
CA PHE A 8 27.62 -29.90 11.35
C PHE A 8 26.78 -28.83 12.08
N LEU A 9 27.40 -27.71 12.44
CA LEU A 9 26.66 -26.49 12.75
C LEU A 9 26.06 -25.97 11.44
N LEU A 10 24.75 -26.14 11.26
CA LEU A 10 24.00 -25.34 10.31
C LEU A 10 24.02 -23.89 10.81
N SER A 11 24.87 -23.04 10.23
CA SER A 11 24.68 -21.60 10.38
C SER A 11 23.49 -21.23 9.48
N SER A 12 22.31 -21.09 10.07
CA SER A 12 21.23 -20.37 9.40
C SER A 12 21.71 -18.94 9.18
N MET A 13 22.07 -18.59 7.94
CA MET A 13 22.15 -17.20 7.54
C MET A 13 20.73 -16.65 7.59
N ALA A 14 20.30 -16.22 8.78
CA ALA A 14 19.08 -15.43 8.89
C ALA A 14 19.33 -14.15 8.09
N CYS A 15 18.42 -13.85 7.17
CA CYS A 15 18.44 -12.56 6.46
C CYS A 15 18.29 -11.46 7.52
N ASP A 16 19.27 -10.57 7.62
CA ASP A 16 19.20 -9.46 8.56
C ASP A 16 18.17 -8.46 8.05
N THR A 17 17.05 -8.38 8.77
CA THR A 17 15.92 -7.50 8.47
C THR A 17 15.86 -6.32 9.46
N GLY A 18 16.94 -6.12 10.21
CA GLY A 18 17.10 -4.98 11.11
C GLY A 18 16.03 -4.95 12.19
N ASN A 19 15.30 -3.84 12.26
CA ASN A 19 14.21 -3.62 13.21
C ASN A 19 12.84 -4.14 12.73
N LEU A 20 12.77 -4.77 11.57
CA LEU A 20 11.55 -5.46 11.08
C LEU A 20 11.56 -6.91 11.56
N THR A 21 10.41 -7.39 12.03
CA THR A 21 10.24 -8.83 12.34
C THR A 21 9.59 -9.50 11.15
N VAL A 22 10.29 -10.40 10.45
CA VAL A 22 9.67 -11.25 9.42
C VAL A 22 8.62 -12.13 10.09
N ILE A 23 7.39 -12.10 9.56
CA ILE A 23 6.30 -12.98 10.02
C ILE A 23 6.02 -14.10 9.02
N ALA A 24 6.18 -13.87 7.72
CA ALA A 24 6.02 -14.90 6.70
C ALA A 24 6.82 -14.60 5.42
N ASP A 25 7.18 -15.67 4.71
CA ASP A 25 7.57 -15.61 3.30
C ASP A 25 6.30 -15.60 2.44
N LEU A 26 6.13 -14.60 1.58
CA LEU A 26 4.98 -14.55 0.67
C LEU A 26 5.15 -15.53 -0.50
N PRO A 27 4.04 -16.16 -0.94
CA PRO A 27 4.06 -17.10 -2.05
C PRO A 27 4.39 -16.38 -3.36
N LYS A 28 4.94 -17.11 -4.34
CA LYS A 28 5.31 -16.54 -5.66
C LYS A 28 4.14 -15.90 -6.42
N SER A 29 2.90 -16.24 -6.07
CA SER A 29 1.71 -15.59 -6.62
C SER A 29 1.52 -14.15 -6.15
N LEU A 30 2.27 -13.71 -5.14
CA LEU A 30 2.32 -12.36 -4.58
C LEU A 30 3.73 -11.74 -4.77
N ALA A 31 4.38 -12.02 -5.90
CA ALA A 31 5.74 -11.55 -6.15
C ALA A 31 5.83 -10.03 -6.34
N GLU A 32 4.76 -9.37 -6.74
CA GLU A 32 4.66 -7.93 -7.00
C GLU A 32 3.60 -7.32 -6.08
N VAL A 33 3.59 -7.73 -4.80
CA VAL A 33 2.60 -7.26 -3.83
C VAL A 33 2.70 -5.74 -3.68
N SER A 34 1.60 -5.03 -3.93
CA SER A 34 1.57 -3.56 -3.89
C SER A 34 0.64 -3.01 -2.80
N GLY A 35 -0.46 -3.70 -2.51
CA GLY A 35 -1.41 -3.32 -1.46
C GLY A 35 -1.73 -4.46 -0.49
N ALA A 36 -1.97 -4.11 0.78
CA ALA A 36 -2.43 -5.04 1.81
C ALA A 36 -3.37 -4.33 2.79
N GLU A 37 -4.52 -4.95 3.08
CA GLU A 37 -5.52 -4.41 4.01
C GLU A 37 -5.94 -5.50 5.00
N CYS A 38 -5.98 -5.16 6.28
CA CYS A 38 -6.50 -6.07 7.31
C CYS A 38 -7.97 -5.78 7.60
N LEU A 39 -8.78 -6.84 7.71
CA LEU A 39 -10.13 -6.75 8.24
C LEU A 39 -10.21 -7.46 9.60
N GLY A 40 -11.06 -6.95 10.50
CA GLY A 40 -11.35 -7.61 11.77
C GLY A 40 -10.15 -7.68 12.71
N ASN A 41 -9.71 -8.88 13.07
CA ASN A 41 -8.63 -9.12 14.04
C ASN A 41 -7.22 -9.11 13.43
N CYS A 42 -7.09 -8.87 12.12
CA CYS A 42 -5.80 -8.83 11.42
C CYS A 42 -5.02 -10.17 11.50
N GLU A 43 -5.71 -11.31 11.56
CA GLU A 43 -5.12 -12.64 11.37
C GLU A 43 -4.99 -13.02 9.89
N GLU A 44 -5.79 -12.38 9.04
CA GLU A 44 -5.72 -12.49 7.58
C GLU A 44 -5.67 -11.09 6.95
N LEU A 45 -4.97 -10.97 5.82
CA LEU A 45 -4.81 -9.77 5.02
C LEU A 45 -5.36 -10.00 3.62
N TRP A 46 -6.08 -9.02 3.10
CA TRP A 46 -6.38 -8.93 1.67
C TRP A 46 -5.23 -8.24 0.96
N MET A 47 -4.60 -8.93 0.03
CA MET A 47 -3.46 -8.44 -0.73
C MET A 47 -3.76 -8.42 -2.23
N LEU A 48 -3.07 -7.53 -2.95
CA LEU A 48 -3.07 -7.47 -4.41
C LEU A 48 -1.66 -7.36 -4.97
N ASN A 49 -1.49 -7.69 -6.25
CA ASN A 49 -0.26 -7.39 -6.98
C ASN A 49 -0.43 -6.17 -7.87
N ASP A 50 0.71 -5.54 -8.18
CA ASP A 50 0.88 -4.45 -9.13
C ASP A 50 0.45 -4.80 -10.57
N SER A 51 0.49 -3.79 -11.42
CA SER A 51 0.25 -3.72 -12.86
C SER A 51 0.57 -4.98 -13.67
N GLY A 52 -0.30 -5.29 -14.63
CA GLY A 52 -0.11 -6.41 -15.56
C GLY A 52 -0.40 -7.80 -14.98
N ASN A 53 -0.59 -7.92 -13.66
CA ASN A 53 -1.03 -9.16 -13.02
C ASN A 53 -2.51 -9.48 -13.30
N LYS A 54 -2.94 -10.67 -12.86
CA LYS A 54 -4.36 -11.04 -12.88
C LYS A 54 -5.12 -10.18 -11.87
N ALA A 55 -6.30 -9.70 -12.25
CA ALA A 55 -7.22 -8.95 -11.38
C ALA A 55 -7.79 -9.85 -10.27
N ARG A 56 -7.05 -9.97 -9.18
CA ARG A 56 -7.35 -10.87 -8.06
C ARG A 56 -6.97 -10.21 -6.74
N LEU A 57 -7.77 -10.48 -5.72
CA LEU A 57 -7.38 -10.28 -4.34
C LEU A 57 -7.05 -11.63 -3.72
N TYR A 58 -6.02 -11.65 -2.88
CA TYR A 58 -5.54 -12.83 -2.18
C TYR A 58 -5.79 -12.61 -0.69
N LYS A 59 -6.50 -13.53 -0.05
CA LYS A 59 -6.63 -13.57 1.41
C LYS A 59 -5.49 -14.41 1.94
N VAL A 60 -4.61 -13.79 2.72
CA VAL A 60 -3.34 -14.38 3.17
C VAL A 60 -3.30 -14.34 4.70
N ASP A 61 -3.01 -15.46 5.34
CA ASP A 61 -2.82 -15.49 6.79
C ASP A 61 -1.41 -15.01 7.20
N THR A 62 -1.17 -14.91 8.50
CA THR A 62 0.15 -14.48 9.03
C THR A 62 1.26 -15.52 8.87
N ASP A 63 0.95 -16.75 8.42
CA ASP A 63 1.93 -17.76 8.04
C ASP A 63 2.31 -17.65 6.55
N GLY A 64 1.65 -16.77 5.78
CA GLY A 64 1.89 -16.53 4.36
C GLY A 64 1.07 -17.44 3.45
N GLU A 65 0.13 -18.22 3.99
CA GLU A 65 -0.69 -19.14 3.22
C GLU A 65 -1.92 -18.42 2.65
N ILE A 66 -2.26 -18.74 1.39
CA ILE A 66 -3.42 -18.16 0.72
C ILE A 66 -4.65 -19.01 1.06
N SER A 67 -5.54 -18.47 1.91
CA SER A 67 -6.80 -19.11 2.29
C SER A 67 -7.90 -18.93 1.24
N HIS A 68 -7.86 -17.82 0.49
CA HIS A 68 -8.86 -17.50 -0.53
C HIS A 68 -8.29 -16.64 -1.68
N VAL A 69 -8.84 -16.81 -2.89
CA VAL A 69 -8.52 -15.99 -4.05
C VAL A 69 -9.80 -15.47 -4.70
N LEU A 70 -10.05 -14.19 -4.52
CA LEU A 70 -11.22 -13.51 -5.08
C LEU A 70 -10.90 -12.99 -6.48
N LYS A 71 -11.72 -13.38 -7.46
CA LYS A 71 -11.63 -12.86 -8.83
C LYS A 71 -12.48 -11.60 -8.98
N ILE A 72 -11.88 -10.55 -9.52
CA ILE A 72 -12.54 -9.27 -9.73
C ILE A 72 -12.90 -9.13 -11.20
N ASP A 73 -14.14 -8.72 -11.50
CA ASP A 73 -14.59 -8.44 -12.87
C ASP A 73 -14.04 -7.10 -13.39
N ALA A 74 -12.71 -7.03 -13.51
CA ALA A 74 -11.96 -5.89 -14.00
C ALA A 74 -10.63 -6.35 -14.61
N LYS A 75 -9.94 -5.43 -15.27
CA LYS A 75 -8.53 -5.60 -15.63
C LYS A 75 -7.69 -4.88 -14.60
N ASN A 76 -6.55 -5.46 -14.27
CA ASN A 76 -5.48 -4.76 -13.56
C ASN A 76 -4.71 -3.93 -14.60
N HIS A 77 -5.06 -2.64 -14.72
CA HIS A 77 -4.32 -1.73 -15.59
C HIS A 77 -3.07 -1.21 -14.90
N ASP A 78 -3.20 -0.74 -13.66
CA ASP A 78 -2.12 -0.29 -12.76
C ASP A 78 -2.71 -0.27 -11.33
N TRP A 79 -2.85 -1.45 -10.71
CA TRP A 79 -3.40 -1.59 -9.36
C TRP A 79 -2.31 -1.38 -8.32
N GLU A 80 -2.46 -0.37 -7.48
CA GLU A 80 -1.39 0.04 -6.58
C GLU A 80 -1.72 -0.27 -5.13
N ASP A 81 -2.92 0.11 -4.66
CA ASP A 81 -3.23 0.00 -3.23
C ASP A 81 -4.66 -0.50 -2.95
N ILE A 82 -4.89 -0.92 -1.71
CA ILE A 82 -6.17 -1.41 -1.20
C ILE A 82 -6.46 -0.85 0.19
N THR A 83 -7.71 -0.47 0.45
CA THR A 83 -8.18 -0.05 1.78
C THR A 83 -9.61 -0.54 2.01
N ALA A 84 -10.10 -0.46 3.24
CA ALA A 84 -11.47 -0.83 3.58
C ALA A 84 -12.27 0.27 4.27
N ASP A 85 -13.59 0.22 4.10
CA ASP A 85 -14.49 0.96 5.00
C ASP A 85 -14.90 0.12 6.23
N LYS A 86 -15.59 0.76 7.18
CA LYS A 86 -16.06 0.13 8.42
C LYS A 86 -17.08 -0.99 8.20
N GLU A 87 -17.69 -1.07 7.02
CA GLU A 87 -18.61 -2.17 6.65
C GLU A 87 -17.85 -3.37 6.08
N GLY A 88 -16.52 -3.25 5.89
CA GLY A 88 -15.66 -4.25 5.29
C GLY A 88 -15.71 -4.27 3.76
N ASN A 89 -16.23 -3.23 3.12
CA ASN A 89 -16.11 -3.12 1.67
C ASN A 89 -14.67 -2.74 1.31
N LEU A 90 -14.10 -3.40 0.30
CA LEU A 90 -12.74 -3.14 -0.16
C LEU A 90 -12.73 -2.15 -1.32
N TYR A 91 -11.74 -1.26 -1.33
CA TYR A 91 -11.49 -0.28 -2.38
C TYR A 91 -10.12 -0.54 -2.98
N ILE A 92 -10.07 -0.80 -4.28
CA ILE A 92 -8.85 -1.12 -5.03
C ILE A 92 -8.47 0.06 -5.92
N GLY A 93 -7.26 0.56 -5.77
CA GLY A 93 -6.73 1.67 -6.55
C GLY A 93 -6.18 1.24 -7.91
N ASP A 94 -7.00 1.31 -8.96
CA ASP A 94 -6.53 1.19 -10.35
C ASP A 94 -6.16 2.59 -10.89
N PHE A 95 -5.08 3.13 -10.34
CA PHE A 95 -4.71 4.53 -10.49
C PHE A 95 -3.22 4.81 -10.64
N GLY A 96 -2.37 3.78 -10.68
CA GLY A 96 -0.95 3.91 -11.00
C GLY A 96 -0.78 4.70 -12.30
N ASN A 97 0.20 5.59 -12.34
CA ASN A 97 0.36 6.55 -13.43
C ASN A 97 1.78 7.13 -13.50
N ASN A 98 2.78 6.25 -13.51
CA ASN A 98 4.22 6.57 -13.51
C ASN A 98 4.67 7.62 -14.54
N LEU A 99 4.07 7.65 -15.72
CA LEU A 99 4.36 8.62 -16.77
C LEU A 99 3.43 9.82 -16.76
N SER A 100 2.47 9.88 -15.82
CA SER A 100 1.41 10.88 -15.72
C SER A 100 0.63 11.04 -17.04
N LYS A 101 0.35 9.92 -17.73
CA LYS A 101 -0.31 9.87 -19.05
C LYS A 101 -1.76 9.40 -18.99
N ARG A 102 -2.17 8.77 -17.90
CA ARG A 102 -3.53 8.26 -17.74
C ARG A 102 -4.49 9.38 -17.37
N ASP A 103 -5.63 9.39 -18.05
CA ASP A 103 -6.81 10.22 -17.80
C ASP A 103 -8.04 9.39 -17.36
N ASN A 104 -7.83 8.10 -17.11
CA ASN A 104 -8.85 7.10 -16.82
C ASN A 104 -8.69 6.45 -15.43
N LEU A 105 -8.23 7.23 -14.44
CA LEU A 105 -7.99 6.75 -13.08
C LEU A 105 -9.30 6.30 -12.42
N VAL A 106 -9.27 5.16 -11.73
CA VAL A 106 -10.48 4.58 -11.15
C VAL A 106 -10.17 3.83 -9.86
N ILE A 107 -11.09 3.91 -8.91
CA ILE A 107 -11.11 3.07 -7.71
C ILE A 107 -12.25 2.08 -7.85
N LEU A 108 -11.97 0.80 -7.64
CA LEU A 108 -12.94 -0.29 -7.73
C LEU A 108 -13.43 -0.61 -6.32
N LYS A 109 -14.75 -0.59 -6.09
CA LYS A 109 -15.33 -1.01 -4.82
C LYS A 109 -15.88 -2.43 -4.95
N VAL A 110 -15.47 -3.29 -4.02
CA VAL A 110 -16.02 -4.63 -3.82
C VAL A 110 -16.82 -4.62 -2.52
N GLU A 111 -18.12 -4.91 -2.60
CA GLU A 111 -18.94 -4.99 -1.39
C GLU A 111 -18.56 -6.21 -0.54
N ASN A 112 -18.57 -6.06 0.78
CA ASN A 112 -18.20 -7.11 1.75
C ASN A 112 -18.91 -8.44 1.48
N LYS A 113 -20.20 -8.39 1.12
CA LYS A 113 -21.04 -9.58 0.83
C LYS A 113 -20.51 -10.46 -0.32
N PHE A 114 -19.58 -9.95 -1.14
CA PHE A 114 -18.97 -10.69 -2.24
C PHE A 114 -17.55 -11.18 -1.94
N LEU A 115 -16.95 -10.86 -0.78
CA LEU A 115 -15.55 -11.21 -0.50
C LEU A 115 -15.28 -12.71 -0.44
N GLU A 116 -16.31 -13.51 -0.15
CA GLU A 116 -16.24 -14.97 -0.13
C GLU A 116 -16.77 -15.61 -1.43
N SER A 117 -16.93 -14.82 -2.50
CA SER A 117 -17.41 -15.29 -3.80
C SER A 117 -16.38 -16.18 -4.50
N MET A 118 -16.86 -17.30 -5.07
CA MET A 118 -16.03 -18.21 -5.89
C MET A 118 -16.10 -17.90 -7.39
N THR A 119 -16.91 -16.91 -7.79
CA THR A 119 -17.09 -16.45 -9.16
C THR A 119 -16.62 -15.01 -9.32
N ASP A 120 -16.58 -14.52 -10.56
CA ASP A 120 -16.24 -13.13 -10.84
C ASP A 120 -17.20 -12.20 -10.10
N THR A 121 -16.61 -11.24 -9.37
CA THR A 121 -17.34 -10.39 -8.42
C THR A 121 -17.71 -9.06 -9.07
N PRO A 122 -18.98 -8.61 -8.98
CA PRO A 122 -19.38 -7.30 -9.48
C PRO A 122 -18.68 -6.20 -8.69
N ILE A 123 -18.35 -5.11 -9.39
CA ILE A 123 -17.66 -3.96 -8.83
C ILE A 123 -18.41 -2.66 -9.11
N GLU A 124 -18.32 -1.73 -8.17
CA GLU A 124 -18.62 -0.33 -8.45
C GLU A 124 -17.35 0.42 -8.87
N ARG A 125 -17.52 1.44 -9.70
CA ARG A 125 -16.40 2.26 -10.21
C ARG A 125 -16.55 3.69 -9.72
N ILE A 126 -15.49 4.19 -9.11
CA ILE A 126 -15.32 5.56 -8.66
C ILE A 126 -14.20 6.15 -9.50
N SER A 127 -14.55 6.75 -10.63
CA SER A 127 -13.58 7.38 -11.51
C SER A 127 -13.25 8.78 -11.03
N PHE A 128 -12.00 9.20 -11.22
CA PHE A 128 -11.59 10.55 -10.86
C PHE A 128 -10.54 11.10 -11.82
N LYS A 129 -10.37 12.42 -11.76
CA LYS A 129 -9.26 13.14 -12.38
C LYS A 129 -8.70 14.16 -11.41
N TYR A 130 -7.42 14.47 -11.56
CA TYR A 130 -6.80 15.56 -10.84
C TYR A 130 -7.24 16.92 -11.38
N PRO A 131 -7.49 17.91 -10.52
CA PRO A 131 -7.90 19.25 -10.95
C PRO A 131 -6.79 19.99 -11.70
N ASN A 132 -5.54 19.64 -11.45
CA ASN A 132 -4.33 20.34 -11.90
C ASN A 132 -3.52 19.57 -12.97
N GLN A 133 -3.94 18.39 -13.40
CA GLN A 133 -3.32 17.66 -14.52
C GLN A 133 -3.97 18.08 -15.85
N THR A 134 -3.40 19.09 -16.50
CA THR A 134 -3.92 19.61 -17.78
C THR A 134 -3.29 18.97 -19.02
N ASN A 135 -2.24 18.16 -18.85
CA ASN A 135 -1.48 17.54 -19.92
C ASN A 135 -1.16 16.07 -19.58
N PHE A 136 -1.13 15.21 -20.61
CA PHE A 136 -0.97 13.77 -20.48
C PHE A 136 0.06 13.27 -21.53
N PRO A 137 1.38 13.32 -21.25
CA PRO A 137 1.99 13.68 -19.97
C PRO A 137 2.22 15.20 -19.81
N PRO A 138 2.34 15.70 -18.56
CA PRO A 138 2.84 17.03 -18.30
C PRO A 138 4.36 17.11 -18.55
N LYS A 139 4.93 18.30 -18.37
CA LYS A 139 6.39 18.48 -18.48
C LYS A 139 7.09 17.66 -17.40
N LYS A 140 8.35 17.25 -17.65
CA LYS A 140 9.16 16.45 -16.70
C LYS A 140 9.25 17.02 -15.28
N LYS A 141 9.13 18.35 -15.12
CA LYS A 141 9.15 19.04 -13.81
C LYS A 141 7.78 19.06 -13.11
N GLN A 142 6.79 18.37 -13.65
CA GLN A 142 5.39 18.36 -13.20
C GLN A 142 4.81 16.93 -13.17
N LEU A 143 5.66 15.90 -13.08
CA LEU A 143 5.26 14.50 -12.99
C LEU A 143 4.92 14.14 -11.53
N TYR A 144 3.81 14.69 -11.03
CA TYR A 144 3.34 14.53 -9.64
C TYR A 144 2.01 13.76 -9.54
N PHE A 145 1.57 13.15 -10.64
CA PHE A 145 0.22 12.58 -10.80
C PHE A 145 0.20 11.05 -10.84
N ASP A 146 1.22 10.44 -10.26
CA ASP A 146 1.31 9.00 -10.05
C ASP A 146 0.66 8.67 -8.71
N SER A 147 -0.49 8.00 -8.69
CA SER A 147 -1.16 7.59 -7.43
C SER A 147 -0.61 6.26 -7.01
N GLU A 148 -0.20 6.12 -5.75
CA GLU A 148 0.45 4.89 -5.28
C GLU A 148 -0.08 4.44 -3.92
N ALA A 149 -0.74 5.33 -3.18
CA ALA A 149 -1.30 4.97 -1.88
C ALA A 149 -2.68 5.58 -1.64
N MET A 150 -3.50 4.91 -0.84
CA MET A 150 -4.88 5.31 -0.58
C MET A 150 -5.36 4.90 0.81
N ILE A 151 -6.17 5.75 1.45
CA ILE A 151 -6.96 5.38 2.63
C ILE A 151 -8.44 5.70 2.44
N PHE A 152 -9.30 4.98 3.18
CA PHE A 152 -10.68 5.38 3.39
C PHE A 152 -10.84 6.08 4.75
N HIS A 153 -11.48 7.25 4.77
CA HIS A 153 -11.83 7.95 6.00
C HIS A 153 -13.09 8.81 5.84
N ASN A 154 -14.07 8.66 6.74
CA ASN A 154 -15.31 9.44 6.77
C ASN A 154 -15.97 9.64 5.39
N ASP A 155 -16.34 8.53 4.74
CA ASP A 155 -17.02 8.47 3.44
C ASP A 155 -16.22 9.02 2.24
N SER A 156 -14.91 9.19 2.42
CA SER A 156 -14.00 9.69 1.39
C SER A 156 -12.78 8.79 1.25
N LEU A 157 -12.25 8.77 0.04
CA LEU A 157 -10.98 8.16 -0.31
C LEU A 157 -9.95 9.28 -0.41
N TYR A 158 -8.79 9.07 0.23
CA TYR A 158 -7.68 9.99 0.20
C TYR A 158 -6.53 9.34 -0.54
N ILE A 159 -6.08 9.99 -1.61
CA ILE A 159 -5.07 9.48 -2.52
C ILE A 159 -3.77 10.24 -2.32
N PHE A 160 -2.69 9.52 -2.16
CA PHE A 160 -1.33 10.05 -2.02
C PHE A 160 -0.54 9.75 -3.29
N THR A 161 0.11 10.77 -3.84
CA THR A 161 0.90 10.61 -5.05
C THR A 161 2.37 10.31 -4.78
N LYS A 162 3.04 9.69 -5.75
CA LYS A 162 4.50 9.49 -5.80
C LYS A 162 5.09 10.46 -6.82
N SER A 163 6.02 11.30 -6.39
CA SER A 163 6.65 12.24 -7.31
C SER A 163 7.66 11.53 -8.21
N ARG A 164 7.52 11.67 -9.53
CA ARG A 164 8.52 11.21 -10.52
C ARG A 164 9.46 12.35 -10.96
N VAL A 165 9.47 13.46 -10.23
CA VAL A 165 10.33 14.62 -10.50
C VAL A 165 11.70 14.42 -9.86
N ARG A 166 12.76 14.44 -10.68
CA ARG A 166 14.14 14.27 -10.22
C ARG A 166 14.52 15.31 -9.17
N GLY A 167 15.04 14.83 -8.03
CA GLY A 167 15.46 15.67 -6.91
C GLY A 167 14.29 16.28 -6.15
N ASN A 168 13.12 15.63 -6.21
CA ASN A 168 11.93 15.92 -5.42
C ASN A 168 11.09 14.64 -5.32
N PHE A 169 11.72 13.50 -5.01
CA PHE A 169 11.08 12.18 -5.08
C PHE A 169 10.13 11.92 -3.91
N GLY A 170 10.46 12.39 -2.70
CA GLY A 170 9.61 12.19 -1.52
C GLY A 170 8.41 13.14 -1.40
N ARG A 171 8.20 14.05 -2.38
CA ARG A 171 6.97 14.81 -2.43
C ARG A 171 5.79 13.89 -2.73
N THR A 172 4.77 14.01 -1.90
CA THR A 172 3.44 13.46 -2.11
C THR A 172 2.41 14.56 -2.04
N ASP A 173 1.47 14.56 -2.99
CA ASP A 173 0.30 15.42 -2.96
C ASP A 173 -0.90 14.58 -2.48
N LEU A 174 -1.69 15.14 -1.56
CA LEU A 174 -2.88 14.51 -1.02
C LEU A 174 -4.13 15.03 -1.73
N TYR A 175 -4.98 14.11 -2.15
CA TYR A 175 -6.24 14.41 -2.81
C TYR A 175 -7.42 13.68 -2.16
N LYS A 176 -8.55 14.36 -2.01
CA LYS A 176 -9.79 13.79 -1.47
C LYS A 176 -10.82 13.53 -2.57
N ILE A 177 -11.47 12.38 -2.52
CA ILE A 177 -12.52 11.94 -3.45
C ILE A 177 -13.67 11.33 -2.64
N PRO A 178 -14.95 11.67 -2.91
CA PRO A 178 -16.07 10.98 -2.28
C PRO A 178 -16.04 9.47 -2.58
N ALA A 179 -16.24 8.61 -1.58
CA ALA A 179 -16.29 7.16 -1.73
C ALA A 179 -17.63 6.68 -2.33
N LYS A 180 -18.05 7.30 -3.44
CA LYS A 180 -19.33 7.13 -4.08
C LYS A 180 -19.14 6.85 -5.56
N ARG A 181 -19.88 5.88 -6.10
CA ARG A 181 -19.92 5.60 -7.54
C ARG A 181 -20.14 6.87 -8.36
N GLY A 182 -19.35 7.03 -9.43
CA GLY A 182 -19.47 8.15 -10.35
C GLY A 182 -18.13 8.65 -10.88
N GLN A 183 -18.18 9.82 -11.50
CA GLN A 183 -17.01 10.57 -11.95
C GLN A 183 -16.81 11.77 -11.04
N HIS A 184 -15.60 11.94 -10.53
CA HIS A 184 -15.25 12.99 -9.58
C HIS A 184 -14.08 13.83 -10.08
N VAL A 185 -14.04 15.07 -9.61
CA VAL A 185 -12.82 15.87 -9.64
C VAL A 185 -12.24 15.81 -8.24
N ALA A 186 -11.01 15.34 -8.13
CA ALA A 186 -10.35 15.23 -6.84
C ALA A 186 -10.12 16.62 -6.21
N THR A 187 -10.21 16.73 -4.89
CA THR A 187 -9.92 17.97 -4.17
C THR A 187 -8.49 17.91 -3.64
N PHE A 188 -7.64 18.86 -4.03
CA PHE A 188 -6.28 18.95 -3.48
C PHE A 188 -6.33 19.40 -2.01
N MET A 189 -5.70 18.63 -1.13
CA MET A 189 -5.73 18.86 0.32
C MET A 189 -4.41 19.41 0.87
N GLY A 190 -3.29 19.14 0.19
CA GLY A 190 -1.97 19.59 0.63
C GLY A 190 -0.85 18.72 0.07
N SER A 191 0.37 19.02 0.48
CA SER A 191 1.56 18.25 0.11
C SER A 191 2.42 17.98 1.34
N PHE A 192 3.08 16.83 1.33
CA PHE A 192 4.13 16.48 2.28
C PHE A 192 5.40 16.10 1.51
N ASN A 193 6.57 16.24 2.14
CA ASN A 193 7.84 15.82 1.56
C ASN A 193 8.62 15.02 2.60
N SER A 194 8.76 13.72 2.37
CA SER A 194 9.49 12.81 3.25
C SER A 194 11.01 13.02 3.14
N CYS A 195 11.54 13.11 1.92
CA CYS A 195 12.91 13.55 1.60
C CYS A 195 13.15 13.68 0.07
N GLU A 196 14.34 14.10 -0.35
CA GLU A 196 14.64 14.34 -1.78
C GLU A 196 15.06 13.10 -2.61
N ASN A 197 15.27 11.94 -1.97
CA ASN A 197 15.84 10.73 -2.59
C ASN A 197 14.78 9.72 -3.04
N ILE A 198 15.17 8.81 -3.94
CA ILE A 198 14.27 7.79 -4.50
C ILE A 198 13.69 6.84 -3.43
N ASP A 199 14.47 6.53 -2.39
CA ASP A 199 14.04 5.67 -1.28
C ASP A 199 12.96 6.33 -0.40
N CYS A 200 12.56 7.57 -0.70
CA CYS A 200 11.55 8.35 0.03
C CYS A 200 10.20 8.43 -0.69
N TRP A 201 10.05 7.73 -1.81
CA TRP A 201 8.75 7.58 -2.45
C TRP A 201 7.70 7.05 -1.47
N ILE A 202 6.51 7.66 -1.50
CA ILE A 202 5.35 7.08 -0.85
C ILE A 202 4.93 5.87 -1.68
N THR A 203 4.84 4.73 -1.03
CA THR A 203 4.52 3.44 -1.65
C THR A 203 3.24 2.81 -1.11
N GLY A 204 2.84 3.15 0.11
CA GLY A 204 1.58 2.69 0.71
C GLY A 204 1.11 3.66 1.79
N ALA A 205 -0.15 3.52 2.21
CA ALA A 205 -0.70 4.28 3.32
C ALA A 205 -1.77 3.48 4.06
N ASP A 206 -1.95 3.75 5.33
CA ASP A 206 -3.10 3.25 6.08
C ASP A 206 -3.49 4.21 7.21
N ILE A 207 -4.70 4.06 7.75
CA ILE A 207 -5.23 4.84 8.87
C ILE A 207 -5.68 3.91 10.00
N SER A 208 -5.36 4.27 11.24
CA SER A 208 -5.77 3.49 12.41
C SER A 208 -7.29 3.36 12.49
N ALA A 209 -7.77 2.29 13.11
CA ALA A 209 -9.21 2.01 13.23
C ALA A 209 -10.01 3.15 13.89
N ASP A 210 -9.38 3.91 14.80
CA ASP A 210 -9.98 5.07 15.44
C ASP A 210 -9.87 6.37 14.64
N GLY A 211 -9.16 6.34 13.49
CA GLY A 211 -8.97 7.46 12.58
C GLY A 211 -8.04 8.54 13.10
N LYS A 212 -7.21 8.27 14.12
CA LYS A 212 -6.33 9.28 14.74
C LYS A 212 -4.87 9.20 14.30
N GLN A 213 -4.47 8.10 13.67
CA GLN A 213 -3.12 7.92 13.16
C GLN A 213 -3.19 7.60 11.67
N LEU A 214 -2.48 8.37 10.85
CA LEU A 214 -2.21 8.04 9.45
C LEU A 214 -0.76 7.59 9.35
N VAL A 215 -0.48 6.50 8.64
CA VAL A 215 0.87 6.11 8.26
C VAL A 215 1.07 6.28 6.75
N LEU A 216 2.20 6.86 6.35
CA LEU A 216 2.71 6.77 4.99
C LEU A 216 3.97 5.90 4.98
N LEU A 217 3.99 4.92 4.09
CA LEU A 217 5.13 4.03 3.89
C LEU A 217 6.07 4.60 2.83
N THR A 218 7.36 4.47 3.09
CA THR A 218 8.43 4.59 2.12
C THR A 218 9.34 3.37 2.21
N PRO A 219 10.16 3.07 1.18
CA PRO A 219 11.15 2.00 1.27
C PRO A 219 12.09 2.08 2.48
N LYS A 220 12.32 3.28 3.03
CA LYS A 220 13.23 3.52 4.16
C LYS A 220 12.56 3.72 5.52
N SER A 221 11.28 4.05 5.59
CA SER A 221 10.64 4.51 6.83
C SER A 221 9.11 4.44 6.78
N ALA A 222 8.49 4.31 7.96
CA ALA A 222 7.09 4.64 8.19
C ALA A 222 6.99 6.07 8.76
N TRP A 223 6.13 6.90 8.17
CA TRP A 223 5.87 8.26 8.62
C TRP A 223 4.51 8.32 9.29
N LEU A 224 4.48 8.52 10.61
CA LEU A 224 3.26 8.55 11.40
C LEU A 224 2.79 9.99 11.58
N PHE A 225 1.55 10.27 11.19
CA PHE A 225 0.85 11.53 11.41
C PHE A 225 -0.21 11.33 12.49
N SER A 226 -0.29 12.25 13.45
CA SER A 226 -1.27 12.20 14.53
C SER A 226 -1.61 13.60 15.05
N GLY A 227 -2.68 13.71 15.86
CA GLY A 227 -3.08 15.00 16.45
C GLY A 227 -3.56 16.03 15.42
N TYR A 228 -3.93 15.58 14.22
CA TYR A 228 -4.62 16.40 13.23
C TYR A 228 -6.10 16.59 13.61
N GLU A 229 -6.69 17.66 13.10
CA GLU A 229 -8.12 17.94 13.22
C GLU A 229 -8.83 17.56 11.92
N ASP A 230 -9.89 16.76 12.02
CA ASP A 230 -10.64 16.21 10.89
C ASP A 230 -9.73 15.46 9.90
N ASP A 231 -9.75 15.83 8.61
CA ASP A 231 -8.96 15.24 7.54
C ASP A 231 -7.70 16.05 7.17
N ARG A 232 -7.29 16.99 8.03
CA ARG A 232 -6.09 17.80 7.86
C ARG A 232 -4.83 17.06 8.32
N PHE A 233 -4.60 15.88 7.76
CA PHE A 233 -3.56 14.94 8.21
C PHE A 233 -2.16 15.57 8.30
N PHE A 234 -1.80 16.41 7.32
CA PHE A 234 -0.48 17.06 7.26
C PHE A 234 -0.31 18.27 8.18
N ASP A 235 -1.37 18.72 8.85
CA ASP A 235 -1.30 19.76 9.89
C ASP A 235 -0.97 19.17 11.27
N GLY A 236 -1.01 17.84 11.41
CA GLY A 236 -0.72 17.12 12.64
C GLY A 236 0.78 17.01 12.97
N GLN A 237 1.08 16.38 14.11
CA GLN A 237 2.42 15.96 14.46
C GLN A 237 2.88 14.84 13.52
N VAL A 238 4.13 14.94 13.03
CA VAL A 238 4.78 13.91 12.21
C VAL A 238 5.96 13.28 12.95
N THR A 239 6.06 11.94 12.89
CA THR A 239 7.17 11.16 13.43
C THR A 239 7.68 10.19 12.36
N GLU A 240 9.00 10.19 12.10
CA GLU A 240 9.65 9.23 11.21
C GLU A 240 10.13 8.02 12.02
N TYR A 241 9.77 6.82 11.57
CA TYR A 241 10.27 5.54 12.07
C TYR A 241 11.13 4.88 10.98
N PRO A 242 12.47 5.02 11.03
CA PRO A 242 13.35 4.49 10.00
C PRO A 242 13.47 2.96 10.09
N PHE A 243 13.67 2.32 8.94
CA PHE A 243 13.95 0.90 8.82
C PHE A 243 15.44 0.65 8.67
N ASP A 244 15.95 -0.33 9.41
CA ASP A 244 17.32 -0.82 9.29
C ASP A 244 17.44 -1.93 8.23
N HIS A 245 16.55 -1.91 7.24
CA HIS A 245 16.49 -2.90 6.17
C HIS A 245 15.93 -2.30 4.88
N ARG A 246 16.69 -2.40 3.79
CA ARG A 246 16.33 -1.88 2.48
C ARG A 246 15.73 -2.98 1.61
N SER A 247 14.48 -2.77 1.20
CA SER A 247 13.77 -3.59 0.21
C SER A 247 12.68 -2.75 -0.45
N GLN A 248 12.02 -3.28 -1.48
CA GLN A 248 10.89 -2.62 -2.16
C GLN A 248 9.61 -2.82 -1.35
N LYS A 249 9.48 -2.09 -0.25
CA LYS A 249 8.27 -2.14 0.60
C LYS A 249 7.18 -1.34 -0.09
N GLU A 250 6.12 -2.04 -0.49
CA GLU A 250 5.04 -1.42 -1.27
C GLU A 250 3.73 -1.37 -0.48
N SER A 251 3.50 -2.23 0.53
CA SER A 251 2.25 -2.19 1.30
C SER A 251 2.45 -2.00 2.80
N VAL A 252 1.47 -1.35 3.43
CA VAL A 252 1.39 -1.15 4.89
C VAL A 252 -0.06 -1.25 5.34
N CYS A 253 -0.31 -1.86 6.50
CA CYS A 253 -1.56 -1.70 7.21
C CYS A 253 -1.37 -1.75 8.73
N PHE A 254 -2.26 -1.14 9.48
CA PHE A 254 -2.29 -1.22 10.94
C PHE A 254 -2.81 -2.59 11.37
N LYS A 255 -1.97 -3.34 12.08
CA LYS A 255 -2.43 -4.48 12.88
C LYS A 255 -3.19 -4.00 14.12
N ASN A 256 -2.72 -2.91 14.71
CA ASN A 256 -3.31 -2.21 15.86
C ASN A 256 -2.62 -0.83 16.01
N ASP A 257 -3.04 -0.04 17.00
CA ASP A 257 -2.60 1.34 17.27
C ASP A 257 -1.07 1.55 17.48
N SER A 258 -0.28 0.48 17.51
CA SER A 258 1.17 0.53 17.76
C SER A 258 1.99 -0.42 16.87
N THR A 259 1.35 -1.18 16.00
CA THR A 259 2.01 -2.21 15.18
C THR A 259 1.48 -2.18 13.76
N LEU A 260 2.40 -2.14 12.80
CA LEU A 260 2.13 -2.25 11.38
C LEU A 260 2.44 -3.65 10.88
N TYR A 261 1.68 -4.09 9.87
CA TYR A 261 2.14 -5.06 8.90
C TYR A 261 2.68 -4.33 7.67
N ILE A 262 3.77 -4.83 7.11
CA ILE A 262 4.43 -4.27 5.92
C ILE A 262 4.78 -5.43 5.00
N ALA A 263 4.57 -5.32 3.70
CA ALA A 263 5.07 -6.30 2.74
C ALA A 263 6.04 -5.67 1.73
N ASP A 264 6.96 -6.48 1.22
CA ASP A 264 7.85 -6.10 0.13
C ASP A 264 7.73 -6.99 -1.09
N GLU A 265 8.00 -6.42 -2.26
CA GLU A 265 8.05 -7.15 -3.51
C GLU A 265 9.24 -8.10 -3.57
N ARG A 266 9.07 -9.16 -4.36
CA ARG A 266 10.15 -10.06 -4.71
C ARG A 266 10.91 -9.52 -5.92
N ALA A 267 11.93 -8.71 -5.66
CA ALA A 267 12.82 -8.17 -6.68
C ALA A 267 14.22 -8.77 -6.62
N HIS A 268 14.82 -9.03 -7.79
CA HIS A 268 16.22 -9.44 -7.94
C HIS A 268 16.67 -10.65 -7.09
N GLY A 269 15.74 -11.56 -6.74
CA GLY A 269 16.02 -12.75 -5.94
C GLY A 269 15.98 -12.54 -4.42
N SER A 270 15.52 -11.38 -3.96
CA SER A 270 15.27 -11.04 -2.55
C SER A 270 13.84 -10.50 -2.35
N GLY A 271 13.40 -10.35 -1.10
CA GLY A 271 12.07 -9.85 -0.77
C GLY A 271 10.93 -10.85 -1.02
N GLY A 272 9.70 -10.35 -1.05
CA GLY A 272 8.50 -11.17 -0.99
C GLY A 272 8.27 -11.67 0.42
N ASN A 273 8.37 -10.77 1.40
CA ASN A 273 8.16 -11.05 2.81
C ASN A 273 7.01 -10.22 3.36
N LEU A 274 6.36 -10.74 4.39
CA LEU A 274 5.49 -9.99 5.26
C LEU A 274 6.22 -9.75 6.60
N TYR A 275 6.15 -8.52 7.08
CA TYR A 275 6.81 -8.04 8.30
C TYR A 275 5.81 -7.53 9.31
N SER A 276 6.17 -7.60 10.59
CA SER A 276 5.58 -6.82 11.66
C SER A 276 6.57 -5.75 12.13
N PHE A 277 6.09 -4.53 12.34
CA PHE A 277 6.89 -3.39 12.77
C PHE A 277 6.20 -2.63 13.90
N LYS A 278 6.91 -2.32 14.98
CA LYS A 278 6.35 -1.58 16.13
C LYS A 278 6.69 -0.09 16.05
N LEU A 279 5.71 0.74 16.36
CA LEU A 279 5.82 2.20 16.40
C LEU A 279 6.20 2.67 17.81
N ASN A 280 7.40 2.32 18.27
CA ASN A 280 7.87 2.57 19.65
C ASN A 280 9.22 3.26 19.74
#